data_AF-A0A8B5X6U4-F1
#
_entry.id   AF-A0A8B5X6U4-F1
#
_cell.length_a   1.000
_cell.length_b   1.000
_cell.length_c   1.000
_cell.angle_alpha   90.00
_cell.angle_beta   90.00
_cell.angle_gamma   90.00
#
_symmetry.space_group_name_H-M   'P 1'
#
loop_
_entity.id
_entity.type
_entity.pdbx_description
1 polymer ?
#
loop_
_entity_poly.entity_id
_entity_poly.type
_entity_poly.pdbx_seq_one_letter_code
_entity_poly.pdbx_strand_id
1 'polypeptide(L)'
;MEFSTIQYIADSQGQTTGVLIPIQLWREIQKKLAANDPLPQTTAWDVLDGLAGSVTAPPDWAAEHDHYLYGAPKREVVDHPT
;
A
#
# COMPACT_ATOMS: atom_id res chain seq x y z
N MET A 1 20.79 28.44 -25.98
CA MET A 1 19.69 27.85 -26.78
C MET A 1 18.51 27.74 -25.83
N GLU A 2 17.54 28.66 -25.93
CA GLU A 2 16.39 28.71 -25.02
C GLU A 2 15.30 27.77 -25.55
N PHE A 3 15.13 26.61 -24.91
CA PHE A 3 14.00 25.71 -25.20
C PHE A 3 12.81 26.15 -24.36
N SER A 4 12.00 27.07 -24.88
CA SER A 4 10.80 27.59 -24.18
C SER A 4 9.52 26.81 -24.48
N THR A 5 9.59 25.78 -25.34
CA THR A 5 8.44 25.01 -25.85
C THR A 5 8.65 23.52 -25.69
N ILE A 6 7.55 22.79 -25.47
CA ILE A 6 7.49 21.33 -25.45
C ILE A 6 7.79 20.78 -26.84
N GLN A 7 8.67 19.78 -26.94
CA GLN A 7 8.99 19.10 -28.20
C GLN A 7 8.62 17.63 -28.13
N TYR A 8 8.05 17.12 -29.21
CA TYR A 8 7.71 15.71 -29.35
C TYR A 8 8.86 14.97 -30.05
N ILE A 9 9.24 13.82 -29.51
CA ILE A 9 10.18 12.89 -30.12
C ILE A 9 9.35 11.80 -30.80
N ALA A 10 9.55 11.63 -32.10
CA ALA A 10 8.94 10.55 -32.87
C ALA A 10 10.01 9.59 -33.40
N ASP A 11 9.63 8.33 -33.60
CA ASP A 11 10.48 7.35 -34.28
C ASP A 11 10.49 7.56 -35.80
N SER A 12 11.21 6.70 -36.52
CA SER A 12 11.31 6.75 -37.98
C SER A 12 10.00 6.42 -38.70
N GLN A 13 9.01 5.86 -38.01
CA GLN A 13 7.67 5.60 -38.52
C GLN A 13 6.68 6.74 -38.20
N GLY A 14 7.13 7.79 -37.52
CA GLY A 14 6.33 8.94 -37.13
C GLY A 14 5.52 8.74 -35.84
N GLN A 15 5.73 7.65 -35.10
CA GLN A 15 5.06 7.42 -33.83
C GLN A 15 5.76 8.18 -32.71
N THR A 16 5.02 8.94 -31.91
CA THR A 16 5.58 9.69 -30.77
C THR A 16 6.02 8.71 -29.68
N THR A 17 7.32 8.72 -29.36
CA THR A 17 7.94 7.86 -28.34
C THR A 17 8.27 8.62 -27.07
N GLY A 18 8.34 9.96 -27.12
CA GLY A 18 8.67 10.77 -25.97
C GLY A 18 8.40 12.25 -26.15
N VAL A 19 8.64 13.00 -25.08
CA VAL A 19 8.44 14.45 -25.04
C VAL A 19 9.59 15.09 -24.26
N LEU A 20 10.19 16.13 -24.82
CA LEU A 20 11.13 17.00 -24.12
C LEU A 20 10.38 18.20 -23.55
N ILE A 21 10.49 18.37 -22.24
CA ILE A 21 9.84 19.45 -21.50
C ILE A 21 10.92 20.36 -20.91
N PRO A 22 10.81 21.68 -21.06
CA PRO A 22 11.70 22.63 -20.40
C PRO A 22 11.67 22.48 -18.88
N ILE A 23 12.82 22.52 -18.22
CA ILE A 23 12.92 22.23 -16.78
C ILE A 23 12.06 23.17 -15.92
N GLN A 24 11.89 24.43 -16.33
CA GLN A 24 11.05 25.39 -15.61
C GLN A 24 9.57 24.99 -15.67
N LEU A 25 9.11 24.53 -16.84
CA LEU A 25 7.75 24.05 -17.01
C LEU A 25 7.51 22.76 -16.22
N TRP A 26 8.49 21.85 -16.19
CA TRP A 26 8.40 20.64 -15.37
C TRP A 26 8.24 20.96 -13.88
N ARG A 27 9.00 21.93 -13.37
CA ARG A 27 8.89 22.37 -11.97
C ARG A 27 7.51 22.95 -11.63
N GLU A 28 6.93 23.74 -12.52
CA GLU A 28 5.57 24.28 -12.32
C GLU A 28 4.51 23.18 -12.34
N ILE A 29 4.64 22.18 -13.21
CA ILE A 29 3.76 21.00 -13.22
C ILE A 29 3.85 20.26 -11.89
N GLN A 30 5.06 19.99 -11.40
CA GLN A 30 5.28 19.32 -10.11
C GLN A 30 4.65 20.08 -8.95
N LYS A 31 4.82 21.42 -8.92
CA LYS A 31 4.21 22.27 -7.89
C LYS A 31 2.68 22.20 -7.91
N LYS A 32 2.07 22.21 -9.11
CA LYS A 32 0.62 22.07 -9.26
C LYS A 32 0.10 20.69 -8.89
N LEU A 33 0.84 19.63 -9.23
CA LEU A 33 0.49 18.27 -8.84
C LEU A 33 0.57 18.10 -7.32
N ALA A 34 1.61 18.60 -6.66
CA ALA A 34 1.75 18.56 -5.20
C ALA A 34 0.66 19.39 -4.49
N ALA A 35 0.25 20.53 -5.05
CA ALA A 35 -0.85 21.32 -4.51
C ALA A 35 -2.23 20.66 -4.69
N ASN A 36 -2.37 19.79 -5.70
CA ASN A 36 -3.56 19.00 -5.96
C ASN A 36 -3.48 17.59 -5.38
N ASP A 37 -2.41 17.25 -4.65
CA ASP A 37 -2.35 15.99 -3.92
C ASP A 37 -3.40 16.10 -2.80
N PRO A 38 -4.51 15.35 -2.87
CA PRO A 38 -5.43 15.36 -1.76
C PRO A 38 -4.64 14.83 -0.56
N LEU A 39 -4.65 15.57 0.56
CA LEU A 39 -4.15 15.12 1.87
C LEU A 39 -4.41 13.61 2.00
N PRO A 40 -3.47 12.81 2.56
CA PRO A 40 -3.60 11.36 2.63
C PRO A 40 -5.00 11.04 3.15
N GLN A 41 -5.88 10.62 2.23
CA GLN A 41 -7.27 10.41 2.57
C GLN A 41 -7.29 9.16 3.41
N THR A 42 -7.95 9.24 4.56
CA THR A 42 -8.17 8.08 5.42
C THR A 42 -8.74 6.95 4.58
N THR A 43 -7.96 5.90 4.40
CA THR A 43 -8.35 4.74 3.62
C THR A 43 -9.26 3.85 4.45
N ALA A 44 -9.96 2.93 3.79
CA ALA A 44 -10.73 1.91 4.50
C ALA A 44 -9.85 1.13 5.51
N TRP A 45 -8.56 0.95 5.21
CA TRP A 45 -7.62 0.28 6.11
C TRP A 45 -7.29 1.11 7.35
N ASP A 46 -7.15 2.43 7.22
CA ASP A 46 -6.91 3.31 8.37
C ASP A 46 -8.10 3.32 9.34
N VAL A 47 -9.32 3.25 8.80
CA VAL A 47 -10.55 3.11 9.62
C VAL A 47 -10.59 1.76 10.30
N LEU A 48 -10.30 0.67 9.57
CA LEU A 48 -10.28 -0.67 10.15
C LEU A 48 -9.21 -0.81 11.23
N ASP A 49 -8.03 -0.22 11.05
CA ASP A 49 -6.95 -0.24 12.04
C ASP A 49 -7.35 0.49 13.33
N GLY A 50 -8.01 1.66 13.20
CA GLY A 50 -8.52 2.40 14.37
C GLY A 50 -9.67 1.70 15.12
N LEU A 51 -10.37 0.78 14.46
CA LEU A 51 -11.44 -0.03 15.07
C LEU A 51 -10.97 -1.41 15.53
N ALA A 52 -9.90 -1.91 14.93
CA ALA A 52 -9.29 -3.17 15.29
C ALA A 52 -8.44 -3.00 16.56
N GLY A 53 -8.37 -4.06 17.34
CA GLY A 53 -7.50 -4.14 18.50
C GLY A 53 -6.88 -5.53 18.56
N SER A 54 -5.73 -5.63 19.24
CA SER A 54 -5.14 -6.91 19.57
C SER A 54 -5.54 -7.33 20.99
N VAL A 55 -5.70 -8.64 21.18
CA VAL A 55 -5.89 -9.22 22.50
C VAL A 55 -4.76 -10.19 22.76
N THR A 56 -4.22 -10.18 23.99
CA THR A 56 -3.21 -11.15 24.38
C THR A 56 -3.86 -12.53 24.44
N ALA A 57 -3.33 -13.42 23.62
CA ALA A 57 -3.85 -14.76 23.41
C ALA A 57 -2.88 -15.81 23.94
N PRO A 58 -3.38 -16.95 24.44
CA PRO A 58 -2.57 -18.14 24.63
C PRO A 58 -1.96 -18.62 23.28
N PRO A 59 -0.72 -19.14 23.28
CA PRO A 59 -0.06 -19.59 22.04
C PRO A 59 -0.76 -20.80 21.41
N ASP A 60 -1.56 -21.54 22.19
CA ASP A 60 -2.33 -22.69 21.75
C ASP A 60 -3.75 -22.31 21.31
N TRP A 61 -4.13 -21.04 21.22
CA TRP A 61 -5.53 -20.62 20.97
C TRP A 61 -6.11 -21.19 19.68
N ALA A 62 -5.33 -21.15 18.59
CA ALA A 62 -5.76 -21.69 17.30
C ALA A 62 -5.87 -23.22 17.32
N ALA A 63 -4.96 -23.89 18.03
CA ALA A 63 -5.01 -25.34 18.19
C ALA A 63 -6.21 -25.72 19.05
N GLU A 64 -6.38 -25.10 20.21
CA GLU A 64 -7.39 -25.38 21.24
C GLU A 64 -8.67 -24.53 21.09
N HIS A 65 -9.05 -24.22 19.85
CA HIS A 65 -10.20 -23.38 19.54
C HIS A 65 -11.49 -23.79 20.28
N ASP A 66 -11.77 -25.10 20.36
CA ASP A 66 -12.98 -25.62 21.02
C ASP A 66 -12.96 -25.38 22.54
N HIS A 67 -11.78 -25.42 23.17
CA HIS A 67 -11.62 -25.11 24.59
C HIS A 67 -11.95 -23.65 24.86
N TYR A 68 -11.44 -22.74 24.04
CA TYR A 68 -11.57 -21.31 24.28
C TYR A 68 -12.92 -20.73 23.83
N LEU A 69 -13.59 -21.32 22.83
CA LEU A 69 -14.92 -20.87 22.40
C LEU A 69 -16.08 -21.56 23.11
N TYR A 70 -15.93 -22.85 23.45
CA TYR A 70 -17.04 -23.68 23.91
C TYR A 70 -16.80 -24.32 25.29
N GLY A 71 -15.63 -24.13 25.89
CA GLY A 71 -15.29 -24.72 27.19
C GLY A 71 -15.03 -26.23 27.14
N ALA A 72 -14.73 -26.79 25.96
CA ALA A 72 -14.33 -28.19 25.84
C ALA A 72 -13.02 -28.46 26.62
N PRO A 73 -12.76 -29.69 27.10
CA PRO A 73 -11.46 -30.04 27.65
C PRO A 73 -10.33 -29.80 26.64
N LYS A 74 -9.16 -29.35 27.11
CA LYS A 74 -7.97 -29.23 26.24
C LYS A 74 -7.54 -30.58 25.70
N ARG A 75 -7.02 -30.62 24.47
CA ARG A 75 -6.42 -31.82 23.91
C ARG A 75 -5.20 -32.21 24.72
N GLU A 76 -5.07 -33.50 24.97
CA GLU A 76 -3.88 -34.04 25.60
C GLU A 76 -2.69 -33.87 24.66
N VAL A 77 -1.62 -33.27 25.17
CA VAL A 77 -0.33 -33.23 24.45
C VAL A 77 0.21 -34.64 24.46
N VAL A 78 -0.09 -35.42 23.42
CA VAL A 78 0.54 -36.73 23.22
C VAL A 78 1.95 -36.46 22.75
N ASP A 79 2.85 -36.29 23.71
CA ASP A 79 4.29 -36.16 23.50
C ASP A 79 4.77 -37.43 22.79
N HIS A 80 4.97 -37.36 21.46
CA HIS A 80 5.55 -38.46 20.71
C HIS A 80 7.05 -38.45 20.97
N PRO A 81 7.63 -39.44 21.68
CA PRO A 81 9.07 -39.55 21.77
C PRO A 81 9.62 -39.90 20.39
N THR A 82 10.61 -39.13 19.95
CA THR A 82 11.35 -39.34 18.70
C THR A 82 12.35 -40.47 18.83
#